data_AF-A0A359BIV2-F1
#
_entry.id   AF-A0A359BIV2-F1
#
_cell.length_a   1.000
_cell.length_b   1.000
_cell.length_c   1.000
_cell.angle_alpha   90.00
_cell.angle_beta   90.00
_cell.angle_gamma   90.00
#
_symmetry.space_group_name_H-M   'P 1'
#
loop_
_entity.id
_entity.type
_entity.pdbx_description
1 polymer ?
#
loop_
_entity_poly.entity_id
_entity_poly.type
_entity_poly.pdbx_seq_one_letter_code
_entity_poly.pdbx_strand_id
1 'polypeptide(L)'
;MTPRVLKGTPIRSGSILVLALIVSFSLLLSREDTPEIETDPNYGSFVFYERFPSKMIPPRPVDVWLPPDCEEDLNDRYPVIYMHDGQLVFNKRTSPFAGFFWKPFDWYVGGMFLETDKIMTKLISENKIRPAIIVSVWYLSRASENMPQKPIMEVETSLTRIGDSDVRPNEVTSDNYLKFLVDELKPFVDHNFRTLSGRSNTYTMGASMGGSISAYAISEYPDIFGGAACLSTEWAHGDGAEIDWYEGHWPKAGSHRLYFDYGTETYDAAYEPYQKRMDRVMHSHGFVEGEDWVTKKFYGADHSPKAWRERLRIPLTFLLGK
;
A
#
# COMPACT_ATOMS: atom_id res chain seq x y z
N MET A 1 -2.16 50.63 -77.27
CA MET A 1 -2.09 50.99 -75.84
C MET A 1 -1.15 52.17 -75.70
N THR A 2 -1.74 53.34 -75.56
CA THR A 2 -1.17 54.59 -75.04
C THR A 2 -1.17 54.56 -73.50
N PRO A 3 -0.33 55.38 -72.85
CA PRO A 3 0.12 55.17 -71.48
C PRO A 3 -0.78 55.87 -70.45
N ARG A 4 -0.68 55.48 -69.17
CA ARG A 4 -0.86 56.44 -68.07
C ARG A 4 -0.08 56.08 -66.81
N VAL A 5 0.82 57.01 -66.48
CA VAL A 5 1.65 57.17 -65.28
C VAL A 5 0.78 57.58 -64.09
N LEU A 6 1.15 57.17 -62.87
CA LEU A 6 1.07 57.97 -61.62
C LEU A 6 2.03 57.34 -60.56
N LYS A 7 3.15 58.01 -60.25
CA LYS A 7 3.50 58.70 -58.96
C LYS A 7 3.50 57.77 -57.73
N GLY A 8 4.55 57.63 -56.93
CA GLY A 8 5.52 58.62 -56.44
C GLY A 8 5.42 58.63 -54.90
N THR A 9 6.51 58.27 -54.25
CA THR A 9 6.73 57.79 -52.86
C THR A 9 6.40 58.77 -51.70
N PRO A 10 6.40 58.29 -50.43
CA PRO A 10 5.60 58.84 -49.33
C PRO A 10 6.28 59.91 -48.48
N ILE A 11 5.47 60.60 -47.67
CA ILE A 11 5.88 61.56 -46.64
C ILE A 11 5.79 60.90 -45.25
N ARG A 12 6.78 61.23 -44.42
CA ARG A 12 7.00 60.83 -43.01
C ARG A 12 5.82 61.10 -42.08
N SER A 13 5.68 60.22 -41.09
CA SER A 13 5.73 60.48 -39.63
C SER A 13 4.72 59.61 -38.89
N GLY A 14 5.18 58.91 -37.86
CA GLY A 14 4.36 58.03 -37.04
C GLY A 14 5.23 57.11 -36.21
N SER A 15 5.37 57.46 -34.94
CA SER A 15 6.08 56.77 -33.87
C SER A 15 5.89 55.25 -33.93
N ILE A 16 6.99 54.50 -34.10
CA ILE A 16 6.99 53.04 -33.87
C ILE A 16 7.10 52.84 -32.37
N LEU A 17 5.94 52.63 -31.74
CA LEU A 17 5.86 51.98 -30.44
C LEU A 17 6.32 50.53 -30.66
N VAL A 18 7.51 50.17 -30.17
CA VAL A 18 7.94 48.77 -30.13
C VAL A 18 6.99 48.06 -29.15
N LEU A 19 6.02 47.34 -29.70
CA LEU A 19 5.21 46.40 -28.93
C LEU A 19 6.15 45.28 -28.47
N ALA A 20 6.64 45.38 -27.24
CA ALA A 20 7.22 44.25 -26.55
C ALA A 20 6.12 43.18 -26.46
N LEU A 21 6.26 42.14 -27.28
CA LEU A 21 5.55 40.88 -27.12
C LEU A 21 5.99 40.30 -25.78
N ILE A 22 5.32 40.71 -24.71
CA ILE A 22 5.28 39.94 -23.47
C ILE A 22 4.53 38.67 -23.88
N VAL A 23 5.29 37.64 -24.24
CA VAL A 23 4.82 36.27 -24.13
C VAL A 23 4.52 36.12 -22.65
N SER A 24 3.26 36.34 -22.29
CA SER A 24 2.70 35.94 -21.02
C SER A 24 2.90 34.44 -20.97
N PHE A 25 4.00 34.04 -20.35
CA PHE A 25 4.20 32.72 -19.79
C PHE A 25 3.07 32.60 -18.77
N SER A 26 1.92 32.11 -19.23
CA SER A 26 0.87 31.64 -18.36
C SER A 26 1.60 30.67 -17.44
N LEU A 27 1.70 31.04 -16.17
CA LEU A 27 2.12 30.10 -15.14
C LEU A 27 1.33 28.82 -15.42
N LEU A 28 2.02 27.75 -15.82
CA LEU A 28 1.61 26.44 -15.33
C LEU A 28 1.79 26.55 -13.81
N LEU A 29 0.77 27.11 -13.16
CA LEU A 29 0.44 26.74 -11.81
C LEU A 29 0.38 25.22 -11.89
N SER A 30 1.32 24.57 -11.20
CA SER A 30 1.21 23.17 -10.84
C SER A 30 -0.24 22.95 -10.48
N ARG A 31 -0.95 22.16 -11.30
CA ARG A 31 -2.28 21.69 -10.94
C ARG A 31 -2.05 21.04 -9.58
N GLU A 32 -2.54 21.65 -8.51
CA GLU A 32 -2.74 20.90 -7.28
C GLU A 32 -3.67 19.77 -7.71
N ASP A 33 -3.12 18.56 -7.78
CA ASP A 33 -3.86 17.35 -8.13
C ASP A 33 -4.94 17.19 -7.05
N THR A 34 -6.09 17.81 -7.29
CA THR A 34 -7.26 17.72 -6.43
C THR A 34 -7.64 16.25 -6.43
N PRO A 35 -7.71 15.58 -5.26
CA PRO A 35 -7.92 14.14 -5.24
C PRO A 35 -9.26 13.79 -5.89
N GLU A 36 -9.29 12.69 -6.64
CA GLU A 36 -10.54 12.18 -7.20
C GLU A 36 -11.33 11.49 -6.10
N ILE A 37 -12.59 11.91 -5.89
CA ILE A 37 -13.47 11.32 -4.89
C ILE A 37 -14.51 10.43 -5.60
N GLU A 38 -14.50 9.14 -5.30
CA GLU A 38 -15.48 8.17 -5.78
C GLU A 38 -16.33 7.70 -4.60
N THR A 39 -17.65 7.81 -4.68
CA THR A 39 -18.57 7.42 -3.61
C THR A 39 -19.45 6.27 -4.06
N ASP A 40 -19.52 5.20 -3.26
CA ASP A 40 -20.48 4.12 -3.42
C ASP A 40 -21.34 4.04 -2.15
N PRO A 41 -22.65 4.33 -2.21
CA PRO A 41 -23.51 4.32 -1.03
C PRO A 41 -23.59 2.95 -0.35
N ASN A 42 -23.20 1.86 -1.01
CA ASN A 42 -23.20 0.52 -0.43
C ASN A 42 -21.84 0.08 0.10
N TYR A 43 -20.73 0.71 -0.32
CA TYR A 43 -19.38 0.25 -0.02
C TYR A 43 -18.44 1.35 0.49
N GLY A 44 -18.94 2.56 0.74
CA GLY A 44 -18.17 3.67 1.30
C GLY A 44 -17.59 4.60 0.23
N SER A 45 -16.59 5.39 0.62
CA SER A 45 -16.05 6.46 -0.21
C SER A 45 -14.54 6.30 -0.39
N PHE A 46 -14.03 6.67 -1.56
CA PHE A 46 -12.63 6.67 -1.90
C PHE A 46 -12.16 8.10 -2.14
N VAL A 47 -11.00 8.43 -1.58
CA VAL A 47 -10.21 9.61 -1.94
C VAL A 47 -8.93 9.11 -2.61
N PHE A 48 -8.76 9.43 -3.89
CA PHE A 48 -7.64 8.98 -4.71
C PHE A 48 -6.67 10.13 -4.97
N TYR A 49 -5.43 9.94 -4.51
CA TYR A 49 -4.31 10.82 -4.82
C TYR A 49 -3.49 10.18 -5.91
N GLU A 50 -3.61 10.64 -7.15
CA GLU A 50 -2.89 10.07 -8.30
C GLU A 50 -1.36 10.12 -8.12
N ARG A 51 -0.86 11.21 -7.52
CA ARG A 51 0.56 11.48 -7.32
C ARG A 51 0.84 12.02 -5.92
N PHE A 52 0.64 11.19 -4.90
CA PHE A 52 0.99 11.56 -3.52
C PHE A 52 2.49 11.89 -3.43
N PRO A 53 2.87 13.10 -2.97
CA PRO A 53 4.27 13.55 -2.96
C PRO A 53 5.06 12.90 -1.81
N SER A 54 6.35 12.70 -2.02
CA SER A 54 7.26 12.21 -0.99
C SER A 54 8.69 12.73 -1.22
N LYS A 55 9.44 12.93 -0.13
CA LYS A 55 10.89 13.19 -0.19
C LYS A 55 11.73 11.92 -0.14
N MET A 56 11.15 10.82 0.34
CA MET A 56 11.85 9.55 0.56
C MET A 56 11.78 8.63 -0.66
N ILE A 57 10.65 8.65 -1.37
CA ILE A 57 10.38 7.77 -2.50
C ILE A 57 9.72 8.54 -3.66
N PRO A 58 9.71 8.01 -4.90
CA PRO A 58 9.02 8.68 -6.00
C PRO A 58 7.51 8.83 -5.73
N PRO A 59 6.89 9.96 -6.15
CA PRO A 59 5.45 10.18 -6.01
C PRO A 59 4.64 9.07 -6.68
N ARG A 60 3.54 8.68 -6.03
CA ARG A 60 2.78 7.48 -6.42
C ARG A 60 1.30 7.59 -6.09
N PRO A 61 0.45 6.72 -6.65
CA PRO A 61 -0.94 6.68 -6.27
C PRO A 61 -1.15 6.18 -4.83
N VAL A 62 -2.07 6.83 -4.12
CA VAL A 62 -2.53 6.44 -2.78
C VAL A 62 -4.05 6.51 -2.73
N ASP A 63 -4.66 5.47 -2.17
CA ASP A 63 -6.09 5.43 -1.91
C ASP A 63 -6.36 5.60 -0.42
N VAL A 64 -7.34 6.44 -0.07
CA VAL A 64 -7.94 6.43 1.27
C VAL A 64 -9.40 6.02 1.12
N TRP A 65 -9.74 4.85 1.63
CA TRP A 65 -11.11 4.37 1.70
C TRP A 65 -11.71 4.62 3.08
N LEU A 66 -12.90 5.20 3.08
CA LEU A 66 -13.71 5.50 4.26
C LEU A 66 -14.91 4.54 4.29
N PRO A 67 -15.19 3.91 5.45
CA PRO A 67 -16.34 3.04 5.57
C PRO A 67 -17.65 3.80 5.36
N PRO A 68 -18.77 3.12 5.04
CA PRO A 68 -20.08 3.73 5.04
C PRO A 68 -20.35 4.48 6.36
N ASP A 69 -21.12 5.56 6.26
CA ASP A 69 -21.57 6.38 7.41
C ASP A 69 -20.43 7.03 8.22
N CYS A 70 -19.19 6.97 7.72
CA CYS A 70 -18.02 7.53 8.39
C CYS A 70 -18.28 8.97 8.82
N GLU A 71 -19.01 9.76 8.03
CA GLU A 71 -19.27 11.21 8.18
C GLU A 71 -20.58 11.60 8.89
N GLU A 72 -21.37 10.66 9.42
CA GLU A 72 -22.62 11.00 10.11
C GLU A 72 -22.40 11.63 11.50
N ASP A 73 -21.48 11.08 12.32
CA ASP A 73 -21.08 11.66 13.61
C ASP A 73 -19.65 12.23 13.56
N LEU A 74 -19.53 13.54 13.76
CA LEU A 74 -18.25 14.27 13.72
C LEU A 74 -17.30 13.91 14.89
N ASN A 75 -17.81 13.28 15.94
CA ASN A 75 -17.01 12.84 17.09
C ASN A 75 -16.32 11.49 16.85
N ASP A 76 -16.79 10.70 15.88
CA ASP A 76 -16.20 9.40 15.61
C ASP A 76 -14.77 9.51 15.08
N ARG A 77 -13.95 8.53 15.44
CA ARG A 77 -12.55 8.36 15.04
C ARG A 77 -12.30 6.89 14.76
N TYR A 78 -11.50 6.61 13.73
CA TYR A 78 -11.36 5.27 13.19
C TYR A 78 -9.91 4.77 13.26
N PRO A 79 -9.68 3.49 13.57
CA PRO A 79 -8.38 2.87 13.31
C PRO A 79 -8.05 2.89 11.82
N VAL A 80 -6.77 2.78 11.48
CA VAL A 80 -6.26 2.84 10.11
C VAL A 80 -5.47 1.57 9.80
N ILE A 81 -5.74 0.97 8.64
CA ILE A 81 -4.91 -0.11 8.08
C ILE A 81 -4.20 0.40 6.83
N TYR A 82 -2.88 0.39 6.85
CA TYR A 82 -2.02 0.65 5.70
C TYR A 82 -1.86 -0.64 4.91
N MET A 83 -2.43 -0.69 3.70
CA MET A 83 -2.38 -1.85 2.82
C MET A 83 -1.39 -1.63 1.67
N HIS A 84 -0.58 -2.66 1.41
CA HIS A 84 0.36 -2.68 0.29
C HIS A 84 -0.31 -3.19 -0.98
N ASP A 85 0.34 -2.99 -2.13
CA ASP A 85 -0.18 -3.37 -3.46
C ASP A 85 -1.52 -2.69 -3.79
N GLY A 86 -1.64 -1.39 -3.50
CA GLY A 86 -2.91 -0.64 -3.55
C GLY A 86 -3.76 -0.82 -4.82
N GLN A 87 -3.12 -0.95 -5.98
CA GLN A 87 -3.74 -1.27 -7.28
C GLN A 87 -4.53 -2.59 -7.33
N LEU A 88 -4.33 -3.50 -6.38
CA LEU A 88 -5.03 -4.77 -6.24
C LEU A 88 -5.98 -4.81 -5.03
N VAL A 89 -5.94 -3.80 -4.16
CA VAL A 89 -6.75 -3.78 -2.93
C VAL A 89 -8.24 -3.59 -3.23
N PHE A 90 -8.55 -2.77 -4.23
CA PHE A 90 -9.93 -2.40 -4.62
C PHE A 90 -10.18 -2.63 -6.11
N ASN A 91 -11.34 -3.18 -6.45
CA ASN A 91 -11.78 -3.31 -7.84
C ASN A 91 -12.47 -2.02 -8.29
N LYS A 92 -11.67 -1.05 -8.73
CA LYS A 92 -12.15 0.30 -9.09
C LYS A 92 -11.55 0.80 -10.39
N ARG A 93 -12.20 1.79 -11.00
CA ARG A 93 -11.84 2.31 -12.32
C ARG A 93 -10.42 2.85 -12.40
N THR A 94 -9.90 3.44 -11.33
CA THR A 94 -8.55 4.00 -11.34
C THR A 94 -7.47 2.93 -11.39
N SER A 95 -7.77 1.67 -10.97
CA SER A 95 -6.80 0.57 -11.06
C SER A 95 -6.49 0.22 -12.51
N PRO A 96 -5.20 0.07 -12.88
CA PRO A 96 -4.81 -0.36 -14.22
C PRO A 96 -5.33 -1.77 -14.56
N PHE A 97 -5.65 -2.56 -13.55
CA PHE A 97 -6.13 -3.94 -13.67
C PHE A 97 -7.66 -4.05 -13.85
N ALA A 98 -8.41 -2.95 -13.70
CA ALA A 98 -9.86 -2.93 -13.89
C ALA A 98 -10.29 -2.75 -15.36
N GLY A 99 -9.32 -2.49 -16.24
CA GLY A 99 -9.56 -2.25 -17.67
C GLY A 99 -10.06 -3.47 -18.43
N PHE A 100 -10.80 -3.23 -19.52
CA PHE A 100 -11.35 -4.29 -20.39
C PHE A 100 -10.30 -5.31 -20.86
N PHE A 101 -9.07 -4.85 -21.12
CA PHE A 101 -7.96 -5.71 -21.57
C PHE A 101 -7.56 -6.77 -20.54
N TRP A 102 -7.74 -6.50 -19.24
CA TRP A 102 -7.38 -7.43 -18.17
C TRP A 102 -8.51 -8.37 -17.78
N LYS A 103 -9.76 -8.09 -18.17
CA LYS A 103 -10.93 -8.92 -17.81
C LYS A 103 -10.80 -10.41 -18.15
N PRO A 104 -10.26 -10.82 -19.32
CA PRO A 104 -10.08 -12.23 -19.61
C PRO A 104 -9.10 -12.90 -18.64
N PHE A 105 -8.02 -12.19 -18.30
CA PHE A 105 -7.03 -12.67 -17.34
C PHE A 105 -7.58 -12.69 -15.91
N ASP A 106 -8.30 -11.64 -15.50
CA ASP A 106 -9.00 -11.54 -14.22
C ASP A 106 -9.95 -12.73 -14.00
N TRP A 107 -10.77 -13.05 -15.00
CA TRP A 107 -11.65 -14.22 -14.98
C TRP A 107 -10.85 -15.53 -14.89
N TYR A 108 -9.78 -15.65 -15.66
CA TYR A 108 -8.94 -16.86 -15.70
C TYR A 108 -8.26 -17.14 -14.35
N VAL A 109 -7.75 -16.12 -13.66
CA VAL A 109 -7.14 -16.25 -12.33
C VAL A 109 -8.17 -16.20 -11.20
N GLY A 110 -9.45 -16.08 -11.54
CA GLY A 110 -10.55 -16.07 -10.57
C GLY A 110 -10.64 -14.81 -9.72
N GLY A 111 -10.10 -13.69 -10.21
CA GLY A 111 -10.15 -12.38 -9.59
C GLY A 111 -8.79 -11.90 -9.06
N MET A 112 -8.33 -10.75 -9.56
CA MET A 112 -7.05 -10.11 -9.17
C MET A 112 -7.17 -9.20 -7.96
N PHE A 113 -8.40 -8.82 -7.59
CA PHE A 113 -8.66 -7.84 -6.55
C PHE A 113 -8.98 -8.49 -5.21
N LEU A 114 -8.51 -7.89 -4.12
CA LEU A 114 -8.88 -8.27 -2.76
C LEU A 114 -10.31 -7.86 -2.40
N GLU A 115 -10.84 -6.81 -3.02
CA GLU A 115 -12.19 -6.28 -2.74
C GLU A 115 -12.38 -5.96 -1.25
N THR A 116 -11.38 -5.30 -0.66
CA THR A 116 -11.30 -5.06 0.78
C THR A 116 -12.47 -4.21 1.27
N ASP A 117 -12.89 -3.22 0.50
CA ASP A 117 -14.06 -2.35 0.73
C ASP A 117 -15.34 -3.16 0.95
N LYS A 118 -15.59 -4.16 0.10
CA LYS A 118 -16.79 -5.02 0.18
C LYS A 118 -16.76 -5.91 1.42
N ILE A 119 -15.60 -6.51 1.71
CA ILE A 119 -15.43 -7.39 2.87
C ILE A 119 -15.53 -6.59 4.17
N MET A 120 -14.86 -5.43 4.24
CA MET A 120 -14.96 -4.51 5.37
C MET A 120 -16.40 -4.08 5.62
N THR A 121 -17.11 -3.63 4.59
CA THR A 121 -18.50 -3.17 4.71
C THR A 121 -19.44 -4.29 5.20
N LYS A 122 -19.25 -5.52 4.69
CA LYS A 122 -20.01 -6.69 5.18
C LYS A 122 -19.71 -6.98 6.65
N LEU A 123 -18.44 -6.99 7.06
CA LEU A 123 -18.07 -7.25 8.46
C LEU A 123 -18.54 -6.15 9.42
N ILE A 124 -18.54 -4.90 8.97
CA ILE A 124 -19.04 -3.75 9.74
C ILE A 124 -20.56 -3.87 9.92
N SER A 125 -21.32 -4.11 8.84
CA SER A 125 -22.79 -4.24 8.92
C SER A 125 -23.23 -5.47 9.73
N GLU A 126 -22.44 -6.54 9.74
CA GLU A 126 -22.65 -7.71 10.60
C GLU A 126 -22.13 -7.53 12.04
N ASN A 127 -21.64 -6.34 12.39
CA ASN A 127 -21.07 -5.99 13.70
C ASN A 127 -19.93 -6.93 14.16
N LYS A 128 -19.17 -7.48 13.21
CA LYS A 128 -18.03 -8.38 13.48
C LYS A 128 -16.73 -7.64 13.77
N ILE A 129 -16.59 -6.44 13.24
CA ILE A 129 -15.45 -5.56 13.45
C ILE A 129 -15.91 -4.15 13.78
N ARG A 130 -15.05 -3.38 14.43
CA ARG A 130 -15.21 -1.92 14.45
C ARG A 130 -14.90 -1.33 13.06
N PRO A 131 -15.60 -0.27 12.62
CA PRO A 131 -15.25 0.41 11.37
C PRO A 131 -13.81 0.92 11.39
N ALA A 132 -13.16 0.95 10.22
CA ALA A 132 -11.77 1.39 10.06
C ALA A 132 -11.56 2.06 8.70
N ILE A 133 -10.55 2.92 8.62
CA ILE A 133 -10.07 3.52 7.37
C ILE A 133 -9.03 2.58 6.75
N ILE A 134 -9.07 2.41 5.43
CA ILE A 134 -8.01 1.71 4.69
C ILE A 134 -7.23 2.75 3.91
N VAL A 135 -5.90 2.75 4.08
CA VAL A 135 -4.98 3.54 3.26
C VAL A 135 -4.18 2.57 2.40
N SER A 136 -4.41 2.55 1.10
CA SER A 136 -3.70 1.66 0.17
C SER A 136 -2.58 2.42 -0.53
N VAL A 137 -1.39 1.83 -0.60
CA VAL A 137 -0.22 2.43 -1.24
C VAL A 137 0.19 1.59 -2.44
N TRP A 138 0.25 2.22 -3.61
CA TRP A 138 0.59 1.54 -4.83
C TRP A 138 2.11 1.38 -4.94
N TYR A 139 2.56 0.25 -5.48
CA TYR A 139 3.99 0.04 -5.73
C TYR A 139 4.37 0.59 -7.10
N LEU A 140 5.60 1.09 -7.20
CA LEU A 140 6.24 1.35 -8.49
C LEU A 140 7.27 0.27 -8.81
N SER A 141 7.95 -0.23 -7.78
CA SER A 141 8.85 -1.38 -7.86
C SER A 141 8.61 -2.29 -6.66
N ARG A 142 7.68 -3.25 -6.82
CA ARG A 142 7.22 -4.12 -5.72
C ARG A 142 8.38 -4.82 -5.00
N ALA A 143 9.30 -5.39 -5.78
CA ALA A 143 10.44 -6.13 -5.26
C ALA A 143 11.44 -5.22 -4.51
N SER A 144 11.74 -4.02 -5.04
CA SER A 144 12.62 -3.06 -4.37
C SER A 144 12.02 -2.52 -3.07
N GLU A 145 10.72 -2.21 -3.07
CA GLU A 145 10.07 -1.46 -1.99
C GLU A 145 9.56 -2.35 -0.86
N ASN A 146 9.25 -3.62 -1.15
CA ASN A 146 8.62 -4.53 -0.18
C ASN A 146 9.55 -5.63 0.35
N MET A 147 10.75 -5.80 -0.20
CA MET A 147 11.73 -6.71 0.38
C MET A 147 12.41 -6.07 1.60
N PRO A 148 12.45 -6.73 2.78
CA PRO A 148 13.08 -6.15 3.98
C PRO A 148 14.57 -5.85 3.77
N GLN A 149 14.94 -4.56 3.80
CA GLN A 149 16.28 -4.12 3.39
C GLN A 149 17.35 -4.54 4.40
N LYS A 150 17.15 -4.33 5.69
CA LYS A 150 18.12 -4.73 6.72
C LYS A 150 18.36 -6.23 6.74
N PRO A 151 17.35 -7.12 6.70
CA PRO A 151 17.63 -8.54 6.56
C PRO A 151 18.45 -8.93 5.33
N ILE A 152 18.24 -8.26 4.20
CA ILE A 152 19.02 -8.51 2.97
C ILE A 152 20.47 -8.04 3.11
N MET A 153 20.69 -6.91 3.79
CA MET A 153 22.00 -6.27 3.90
C MET A 153 22.84 -6.76 5.09
N GLU A 154 22.22 -7.13 6.20
CA GLU A 154 22.88 -7.40 7.47
C GLU A 154 23.10 -8.90 7.72
N VAL A 155 22.31 -9.76 7.09
CA VAL A 155 22.49 -11.22 7.20
C VAL A 155 23.43 -11.68 6.07
N GLU A 156 24.65 -12.06 6.44
CA GLU A 156 25.74 -12.40 5.52
C GLU A 156 25.34 -13.46 4.48
N THR A 157 24.59 -14.48 4.90
CA THR A 157 24.15 -15.56 4.02
C THR A 157 23.06 -15.13 3.02
N SER A 158 22.32 -14.04 3.29
CA SER A 158 21.23 -13.56 2.43
C SER A 158 21.70 -13.32 1.01
N LEU A 159 22.81 -12.61 0.84
CA LEU A 159 23.33 -12.23 -0.46
C LEU A 159 23.66 -13.43 -1.35
N THR A 160 24.15 -14.51 -0.74
CA THR A 160 24.44 -15.77 -1.45
C THR A 160 23.19 -16.59 -1.75
N ARG A 161 22.16 -16.50 -0.90
CA ARG A 161 20.89 -17.25 -1.02
C ARG A 161 19.89 -16.57 -1.95
N ILE A 162 19.99 -15.25 -2.07
CA ILE A 162 19.18 -14.40 -2.95
C ILE A 162 19.73 -14.40 -4.38
N GLY A 163 20.96 -14.90 -4.62
CA GLY A 163 21.82 -14.67 -5.80
C GLY A 163 21.25 -14.84 -7.22
N ASP A 164 20.00 -15.28 -7.40
CA ASP A 164 19.23 -15.30 -8.65
C ASP A 164 18.01 -14.32 -8.65
N SER A 165 18.00 -13.31 -7.77
CA SER A 165 16.93 -12.31 -7.73
C SER A 165 17.06 -11.28 -8.85
N ASP A 166 15.91 -10.90 -9.43
CA ASP A 166 15.81 -9.80 -10.41
C ASP A 166 16.16 -8.41 -9.83
N VAL A 167 16.30 -8.31 -8.50
CA VAL A 167 16.64 -7.08 -7.77
C VAL A 167 17.93 -7.28 -7.01
N ARG A 168 18.88 -6.37 -7.18
CA ARG A 168 20.14 -6.40 -6.44
C ARG A 168 19.95 -5.84 -5.02
N PRO A 169 20.74 -6.28 -4.04
CA PRO A 169 20.66 -5.80 -2.65
C PRO A 169 20.71 -4.28 -2.51
N ASN A 170 21.53 -3.59 -3.33
CA ASN A 170 21.66 -2.13 -3.32
C ASN A 170 20.51 -1.40 -4.03
N GLU A 171 19.58 -2.13 -4.64
CA GLU A 171 18.37 -1.62 -5.27
C GLU A 171 17.15 -1.79 -4.35
N VAL A 172 17.28 -2.47 -3.21
CA VAL A 172 16.22 -2.57 -2.19
C VAL A 172 16.11 -1.24 -1.45
N THR A 173 14.89 -0.71 -1.33
CA THR A 173 14.60 0.62 -0.79
C THR A 173 13.49 0.63 0.25
N SER A 174 13.17 -0.53 0.83
CA SER A 174 12.07 -0.67 1.79
C SER A 174 12.24 0.21 3.03
N ASP A 175 13.46 0.55 3.46
CA ASP A 175 13.68 1.51 4.56
C ASP A 175 13.14 2.91 4.20
N ASN A 176 13.35 3.37 2.97
CA ASN A 176 12.82 4.64 2.51
C ASN A 176 11.30 4.58 2.33
N TYR A 177 10.78 3.43 1.88
CA TYR A 177 9.35 3.20 1.79
C TYR A 177 8.67 3.24 3.17
N LEU A 178 9.23 2.59 4.19
CA LEU A 178 8.69 2.65 5.55
C LEU A 178 8.82 4.05 6.17
N LYS A 179 9.93 4.77 5.93
CA LYS A 179 10.04 6.18 6.32
C LYS A 179 8.98 7.06 5.66
N PHE A 180 8.69 6.85 4.38
CA PHE A 180 7.56 7.52 3.73
C PHE A 180 6.23 7.23 4.46
N LEU A 181 5.96 5.97 4.80
CA LEU A 181 4.73 5.62 5.52
C LEU A 181 4.64 6.32 6.88
N VAL A 182 5.72 6.30 7.65
CA VAL A 182 5.74 6.76 9.05
C VAL A 182 5.89 8.27 9.17
N ASP A 183 6.75 8.88 8.37
CA ASP A 183 7.13 10.30 8.52
C ASP A 183 6.31 11.23 7.63
N GLU A 184 5.68 10.72 6.56
CA GLU A 184 4.96 11.54 5.57
C GLU A 184 3.49 11.13 5.44
N LEU A 185 3.20 9.88 5.07
CA LEU A 185 1.84 9.47 4.76
C LEU A 185 0.96 9.35 6.02
N LYS A 186 1.43 8.70 7.08
CA LYS A 186 0.64 8.57 8.32
C LYS A 186 0.29 9.91 8.94
N PRO A 187 1.24 10.85 9.13
CA PRO A 187 0.92 12.20 9.63
C PRO A 187 -0.07 12.95 8.73
N PHE A 188 0.04 12.81 7.40
CA PHE A 188 -0.93 13.37 6.48
C PHE A 188 -2.33 12.79 6.72
N VAL A 189 -2.45 11.47 6.82
CA VAL A 189 -3.74 10.80 7.03
C VAL A 189 -4.34 11.20 8.38
N ASP A 190 -3.54 11.22 9.44
CA ASP A 190 -3.99 11.61 10.79
C ASP A 190 -4.44 13.08 10.87
N HIS A 191 -3.90 13.95 10.02
CA HIS A 191 -4.29 15.36 9.97
C HIS A 191 -5.57 15.61 9.16
N ASN A 192 -5.76 14.86 8.07
CA ASN A 192 -6.82 15.12 7.09
C ASN A 192 -8.05 14.21 7.28
N PHE A 193 -7.92 13.12 8.03
CA PHE A 193 -9.01 12.17 8.29
C PHE A 193 -9.21 11.97 9.79
N ARG A 194 -10.39 11.48 10.15
CA ARG A 194 -10.78 11.25 11.55
C ARG A 194 -10.19 9.93 12.06
N THR A 195 -8.90 9.93 12.37
CA THR A 195 -8.19 8.73 12.82
C THR A 195 -8.07 8.62 14.34
N LEU A 196 -8.01 7.39 14.83
CA LEU A 196 -7.40 7.05 16.11
C LEU A 196 -5.90 6.87 15.86
N SER A 197 -5.13 7.96 15.93
CA SER A 197 -3.72 8.01 15.48
C SER A 197 -2.72 7.20 16.33
N GLY A 198 -3.15 6.71 17.50
CA GLY A 198 -2.30 5.93 18.41
C GLY A 198 -1.94 4.55 17.88
N ARG A 199 -0.81 4.02 18.36
CA ARG A 199 -0.25 2.71 17.97
C ARG A 199 -1.29 1.59 17.93
N SER A 200 -2.08 1.44 18.99
CA SER A 200 -3.07 0.35 19.13
C SER A 200 -4.19 0.37 18.09
N ASN A 201 -4.25 1.39 17.23
CA ASN A 201 -5.24 1.59 16.19
C ASN A 201 -4.60 1.82 14.81
N THR A 202 -3.29 1.61 14.69
CA THR A 202 -2.54 1.74 13.44
C THR A 202 -2.00 0.37 13.05
N TYR A 203 -2.40 -0.13 11.89
CA TYR A 203 -2.05 -1.46 11.42
C TYR A 203 -1.44 -1.44 10.02
N THR A 204 -0.70 -2.49 9.67
CA THR A 204 -0.20 -2.73 8.31
C THR A 204 -0.68 -4.10 7.82
N MET A 205 -0.93 -4.24 6.52
CA MET A 205 -1.39 -5.49 5.95
C MET A 205 -0.96 -5.65 4.48
N GLY A 206 -0.63 -6.88 4.10
CA GLY A 206 -0.35 -7.20 2.70
C GLY A 206 -0.21 -8.70 2.48
N ALA A 207 -0.07 -9.08 1.22
CA ALA A 207 0.13 -10.47 0.82
C ALA A 207 1.47 -10.68 0.11
N SER A 208 2.07 -11.88 0.23
CA SER A 208 3.38 -12.17 -0.39
C SER A 208 4.45 -11.20 0.13
N MET A 209 5.20 -10.53 -0.76
CA MET A 209 6.11 -9.44 -0.38
C MET A 209 5.40 -8.31 0.39
N GLY A 210 4.11 -8.07 0.13
CA GLY A 210 3.27 -7.16 0.93
C GLY A 210 3.15 -7.61 2.39
N GLY A 211 3.15 -8.93 2.65
CA GLY A 211 3.22 -9.48 4.01
C GLY A 211 4.62 -9.30 4.63
N SER A 212 5.68 -9.47 3.85
CA SER A 212 7.07 -9.29 4.32
C SER A 212 7.32 -7.85 4.75
N ILE A 213 6.89 -6.86 3.96
CA ILE A 213 7.02 -5.44 4.35
C ILE A 213 6.14 -5.06 5.55
N SER A 214 4.97 -5.68 5.71
CA SER A 214 4.15 -5.52 6.92
C SER A 214 4.82 -6.07 8.18
N ALA A 215 5.48 -7.23 8.08
CA ALA A 215 6.25 -7.80 9.17
C ALA A 215 7.46 -6.90 9.52
N TYR A 216 8.16 -6.43 8.48
CA TYR A 216 9.30 -5.53 8.63
C TYR A 216 8.91 -4.19 9.27
N ALA A 217 7.77 -3.63 8.89
CA ALA A 217 7.23 -2.40 9.47
C ALA A 217 6.99 -2.51 10.99
N ILE A 218 6.48 -3.65 11.46
CA ILE A 218 6.31 -3.90 12.90
C ILE A 218 7.65 -4.02 13.62
N SER A 219 8.62 -4.70 12.99
CA SER A 219 9.95 -4.87 13.58
C SER A 219 10.70 -3.55 13.71
N GLU A 220 10.62 -2.69 12.69
CA GLU A 220 11.33 -1.42 12.62
C GLU A 220 10.63 -0.29 13.38
N TYR A 221 9.29 -0.27 13.35
CA TYR A 221 8.47 0.79 13.92
C TYR A 221 7.42 0.25 14.90
N PRO A 222 7.81 -0.53 15.92
CA PRO A 222 6.87 -1.14 16.86
C PRO A 222 6.11 -0.10 17.69
N ASP A 223 6.62 1.13 17.83
CA ASP A 223 5.91 2.21 18.52
C ASP A 223 4.85 2.90 17.66
N ILE A 224 4.85 2.65 16.34
CA ILE A 224 3.91 3.25 15.38
C ILE A 224 2.82 2.26 15.01
N PHE A 225 3.19 1.04 14.63
CA PHE A 225 2.25 0.01 14.21
C PHE A 225 1.91 -0.92 15.39
N GLY A 226 0.64 -0.96 15.78
CA GLY A 226 0.14 -1.85 16.85
C GLY A 226 -0.26 -3.22 16.35
N GLY A 227 -0.12 -3.51 15.06
CA GLY A 227 -0.34 -4.84 14.54
C GLY A 227 -0.14 -4.97 13.03
N ALA A 228 0.06 -6.21 12.60
CA ALA A 228 0.22 -6.56 11.21
C ALA A 228 -0.58 -7.80 10.85
N ALA A 229 -1.03 -7.86 9.60
CA ALA A 229 -1.57 -9.06 9.00
C ALA A 229 -0.81 -9.38 7.70
N CYS A 230 -0.07 -10.48 7.75
CA CYS A 230 0.85 -10.88 6.71
C CYS A 230 0.32 -12.16 6.05
N LEU A 231 -0.28 -12.01 4.85
CA LEU A 231 -0.93 -13.11 4.15
C LEU A 231 0.04 -13.80 3.18
N SER A 232 0.10 -15.12 3.14
CA SER A 232 1.03 -15.88 2.27
C SER A 232 2.42 -15.27 2.25
N THR A 233 2.99 -15.00 3.43
CA THR A 233 4.19 -14.16 3.53
C THR A 233 5.40 -14.81 2.86
N GLU A 234 6.18 -14.01 2.12
CA GLU A 234 7.26 -14.49 1.26
C GLU A 234 8.54 -14.84 2.05
N TRP A 235 8.44 -15.77 3.00
CA TRP A 235 9.56 -16.18 3.85
C TRP A 235 10.66 -16.95 3.10
N ALA A 236 10.30 -17.60 1.99
CA ALA A 236 11.20 -18.50 1.28
C ALA A 236 12.26 -17.74 0.48
N HIS A 237 11.98 -16.50 0.08
CA HIS A 237 12.96 -15.65 -0.58
C HIS A 237 14.17 -15.40 0.34
N GLY A 238 15.38 -15.74 -0.14
CA GLY A 238 16.58 -15.69 0.69
C GLY A 238 16.64 -16.77 1.79
N ASP A 239 15.87 -17.86 1.66
CA ASP A 239 15.91 -19.03 2.54
C ASP A 239 15.70 -18.67 4.03
N GLY A 240 14.71 -17.81 4.29
CA GLY A 240 14.31 -17.37 5.63
C GLY A 240 15.32 -16.45 6.31
N ALA A 241 16.21 -15.81 5.56
CA ALA A 241 17.10 -14.77 6.07
C ALA A 241 16.36 -13.65 6.82
N GLU A 242 15.16 -13.28 6.37
CA GLU A 242 14.34 -12.32 7.09
C GLU A 242 13.95 -12.79 8.50
N ILE A 243 13.67 -14.09 8.64
CA ILE A 243 13.36 -14.68 9.94
C ILE A 243 14.59 -14.71 10.84
N ASP A 244 15.77 -15.03 10.28
CA ASP A 244 17.04 -15.00 11.02
C ASP A 244 17.31 -13.61 11.61
N TRP A 245 16.98 -12.55 10.85
CA TRP A 245 17.10 -11.19 11.35
C TRP A 245 16.07 -10.88 12.44
N TYR A 246 14.80 -11.31 12.27
CA TYR A 246 13.75 -11.09 13.27
C TYR A 246 14.02 -11.76 14.62
N GLU A 247 14.81 -12.84 14.68
CA GLU A 247 15.21 -13.46 15.97
C GLU A 247 15.77 -12.42 16.97
N GLY A 248 16.54 -11.43 16.49
CA GLY A 248 17.13 -10.37 17.31
C GLY A 248 16.40 -9.02 17.29
N HIS A 249 15.45 -8.82 16.38
CA HIS A 249 14.90 -7.48 16.08
C HIS A 249 13.37 -7.39 16.19
N TRP A 250 12.67 -8.49 16.44
CA TRP A 250 11.23 -8.48 16.64
C TRP A 250 10.84 -7.74 17.95
N PRO A 251 9.69 -7.05 18.01
CA PRO A 251 9.23 -6.46 19.26
C PRO A 251 8.86 -7.52 20.30
N LYS A 252 8.90 -7.14 21.58
CA LYS A 252 8.35 -7.96 22.66
C LYS A 252 6.82 -7.93 22.64
N ALA A 253 6.22 -9.04 23.05
CA ALA A 253 4.79 -9.17 23.22
C ALA A 253 4.18 -8.19 24.23
N GLY A 254 2.85 -8.07 24.20
CA GLY A 254 2.05 -7.33 25.18
C GLY A 254 1.28 -6.13 24.63
N SER A 255 1.61 -5.62 23.44
CA SER A 255 0.87 -4.49 22.85
C SER A 255 0.63 -4.55 21.34
N HIS A 256 1.04 -5.64 20.70
CA HIS A 256 0.98 -5.83 19.26
C HIS A 256 0.04 -6.97 18.92
N ARG A 257 -0.66 -6.87 17.79
CA ARG A 257 -1.52 -7.94 17.26
C ARG A 257 -0.96 -8.44 15.94
N LEU A 258 -0.63 -9.72 15.85
CA LEU A 258 0.03 -10.27 14.66
C LEU A 258 -0.74 -11.44 14.05
N TYR A 259 -0.98 -11.36 12.75
CA TYR A 259 -1.61 -12.42 11.99
C TYR A 259 -0.69 -12.86 10.87
N PHE A 260 -0.49 -14.17 10.75
CA PHE A 260 0.16 -14.80 9.62
C PHE A 260 -0.73 -15.87 9.01
N ASP A 261 -0.63 -16.04 7.70
CA ASP A 261 -1.17 -17.24 7.06
C ASP A 261 -0.41 -17.70 5.83
N TYR A 262 -0.72 -18.92 5.40
CA TYR A 262 -0.23 -19.52 4.16
C TYR A 262 -1.18 -20.64 3.69
N GLY A 263 -1.20 -20.87 2.38
CA GLY A 263 -1.85 -21.99 1.70
C GLY A 263 -1.00 -23.26 1.68
N THR A 264 -1.43 -24.29 0.96
CA THR A 264 -0.65 -25.53 0.80
C THR A 264 -0.31 -25.88 -0.64
N GLU A 265 -0.77 -25.08 -1.59
CA GLU A 265 -0.61 -25.33 -3.02
C GLU A 265 0.31 -24.29 -3.66
N THR A 266 0.75 -24.60 -4.88
CA THR A 266 1.57 -23.73 -5.73
C THR A 266 2.82 -23.22 -5.01
N TYR A 267 2.95 -21.90 -4.84
CA TYR A 267 4.10 -21.26 -4.24
C TYR A 267 4.09 -21.35 -2.70
N ASP A 268 2.90 -21.29 -2.09
CA ASP A 268 2.71 -21.37 -0.64
C ASP A 268 3.10 -22.73 -0.05
N ALA A 269 3.10 -23.79 -0.88
CA ALA A 269 3.45 -25.15 -0.46
C ALA A 269 4.81 -25.24 0.24
N ALA A 270 5.74 -24.32 -0.09
CA ALA A 270 7.07 -24.26 0.48
C ALA A 270 7.16 -23.47 1.80
N TYR A 271 6.11 -22.75 2.23
CA TYR A 271 6.20 -21.80 3.34
C TYR A 271 6.13 -22.43 4.74
N GLU A 272 5.55 -23.61 4.91
CA GLU A 272 5.34 -24.20 6.25
C GLU A 272 6.62 -24.28 7.11
N PRO A 273 7.78 -24.75 6.59
CA PRO A 273 9.01 -24.80 7.39
C PRO A 273 9.47 -23.41 7.86
N TYR A 274 9.29 -22.40 7.02
CA TYR A 274 9.65 -21.02 7.34
C TYR A 274 8.65 -20.38 8.30
N GLN A 275 7.36 -20.55 8.07
CA GLN A 275 6.34 -20.06 9.00
C GLN A 275 6.57 -20.66 10.40
N LYS A 276 6.90 -21.94 10.51
CA LYS A 276 7.27 -22.56 11.80
C LYS A 276 8.54 -21.96 12.44
N ARG A 277 9.47 -21.41 11.65
CA ARG A 277 10.61 -20.63 12.18
C ARG A 277 10.11 -19.30 12.74
N MET A 278 9.28 -18.58 11.99
CA MET A 278 8.68 -17.32 12.45
C MET A 278 7.83 -17.52 13.72
N ASP A 279 7.04 -18.60 13.79
CA ASP A 279 6.27 -18.99 14.97
C ASP A 279 7.17 -19.19 16.22
N ARG A 280 8.42 -19.66 16.04
CA ARG A 280 9.39 -19.73 17.14
C ARG A 280 9.92 -18.36 17.55
N VAL A 281 10.10 -17.43 16.61
CA VAL A 281 10.41 -16.03 16.92
C VAL A 281 9.28 -15.41 17.75
N MET A 282 8.03 -15.65 17.38
CA MET A 282 6.88 -15.19 18.15
C MET A 282 6.94 -15.66 19.61
N HIS A 283 7.17 -16.96 19.82
CA HIS A 283 7.31 -17.51 21.17
C HIS A 283 8.53 -16.96 21.92
N SER A 284 9.69 -16.81 21.28
CA SER A 284 10.89 -16.31 21.95
C SER A 284 10.76 -14.85 22.38
N HIS A 285 9.91 -14.08 21.70
CA HIS A 285 9.56 -12.70 22.04
C HIS A 285 8.33 -12.57 22.95
N GLY A 286 7.79 -13.71 23.41
CA GLY A 286 6.77 -13.77 24.46
C GLY A 286 5.31 -13.71 23.97
N PHE A 287 5.07 -13.83 22.66
CA PHE A 287 3.71 -13.84 22.11
C PHE A 287 2.99 -15.15 22.43
N VAL A 288 1.68 -15.06 22.55
CA VAL A 288 0.77 -16.16 22.86
C VAL A 288 -0.18 -16.39 21.70
N GLU A 289 -0.06 -17.57 21.07
CA GLU A 289 -0.92 -17.95 19.97
C GLU A 289 -2.40 -17.99 20.41
N GLY A 290 -3.26 -17.32 19.65
CA GLY A 290 -4.69 -17.17 19.94
C GLY A 290 -5.06 -15.90 20.70
N GLU A 291 -4.08 -15.19 21.28
CA GLU A 291 -4.33 -13.95 22.03
C GLU A 291 -3.82 -12.73 21.25
N ASP A 292 -2.49 -12.55 21.21
CA ASP A 292 -1.82 -11.42 20.56
C ASP A 292 -1.16 -11.80 19.24
N TRP A 293 -1.12 -13.10 18.91
CA TRP A 293 -0.67 -13.61 17.62
C TRP A 293 -1.49 -14.81 17.14
N VAL A 294 -1.69 -14.96 15.83
CA VAL A 294 -2.29 -16.15 15.20
C VAL A 294 -1.54 -16.52 13.92
N THR A 295 -1.28 -17.81 13.71
CA THR A 295 -0.88 -18.36 12.41
C THR A 295 -1.98 -19.29 11.87
N LYS A 296 -2.35 -19.14 10.59
CA LYS A 296 -3.35 -20.01 9.93
C LYS A 296 -2.78 -20.72 8.70
N LYS A 297 -3.04 -22.03 8.62
CA LYS A 297 -2.76 -22.87 7.45
C LYS A 297 -4.05 -23.17 6.69
N PHE A 298 -4.06 -22.94 5.38
CA PHE A 298 -5.23 -23.16 4.51
C PHE A 298 -4.96 -24.27 3.49
N TYR A 299 -5.46 -25.48 3.76
CA TYR A 299 -5.35 -26.61 2.85
C TYR A 299 -6.06 -26.34 1.51
N GLY A 300 -5.37 -26.60 0.41
CA GLY A 300 -5.87 -26.39 -0.95
C GLY A 300 -5.82 -24.95 -1.46
N ALA A 301 -5.41 -23.99 -0.62
CA ALA A 301 -5.25 -22.60 -1.04
C ALA A 301 -3.90 -22.40 -1.77
N ASP A 302 -3.94 -21.63 -2.85
CA ASP A 302 -2.78 -21.26 -3.67
C ASP A 302 -2.29 -19.83 -3.36
N HIS A 303 -1.17 -19.44 -3.99
CA HIS A 303 -0.59 -18.10 -3.89
C HIS A 303 -1.26 -17.12 -4.88
N SER A 304 -2.55 -16.81 -4.68
CA SER A 304 -3.32 -15.96 -5.58
C SER A 304 -4.15 -14.88 -4.87
N PRO A 305 -4.44 -13.73 -5.52
CA PRO A 305 -5.35 -12.73 -4.97
C PRO A 305 -6.75 -13.28 -4.65
N LYS A 306 -7.24 -14.24 -5.44
CA LYS A 306 -8.50 -14.94 -5.15
C LYS A 306 -8.43 -15.64 -3.79
N ALA A 307 -7.39 -16.44 -3.54
CA ALA A 307 -7.24 -17.17 -2.28
C ALA A 307 -7.10 -16.20 -1.09
N TRP A 308 -6.35 -15.11 -1.26
CA TRP A 308 -6.23 -14.07 -0.24
C TRP A 308 -7.58 -13.41 0.05
N ARG A 309 -8.35 -13.04 -0.98
CA ARG A 309 -9.70 -12.48 -0.85
C ARG A 309 -10.65 -13.42 -0.08
N GLU A 310 -10.65 -14.71 -0.42
CA GLU A 310 -11.54 -15.70 0.23
C GLU A 310 -11.32 -15.81 1.74
N ARG A 311 -10.10 -15.52 2.22
CA ARG A 311 -9.75 -15.59 3.64
C ARG A 311 -9.57 -14.23 4.32
N LEU A 312 -9.58 -13.11 3.59
CA LEU A 312 -9.30 -11.76 4.10
C LEU A 312 -10.19 -11.35 5.29
N ARG A 313 -11.40 -11.89 5.40
CA ARG A 313 -12.27 -11.69 6.57
C ARG A 313 -11.62 -12.07 7.90
N ILE A 314 -10.72 -13.06 7.90
CA ILE A 314 -10.08 -13.61 9.10
C ILE A 314 -9.07 -12.61 9.70
N PRO A 315 -8.06 -12.14 8.96
CA PRO A 315 -7.14 -11.13 9.50
C PRO A 315 -7.83 -9.81 9.84
N LEU A 316 -8.82 -9.38 9.07
CA LEU A 316 -9.59 -8.17 9.40
C LEU A 316 -10.35 -8.34 10.73
N THR A 317 -10.99 -9.49 10.94
CA THR A 317 -11.65 -9.80 12.22
C THR A 317 -10.63 -9.91 13.35
N PHE A 318 -9.46 -10.47 13.09
CA PHE A 318 -8.40 -10.52 14.09
C PHE A 318 -7.93 -9.11 14.47
N LEU A 319 -7.62 -8.22 13.54
CA LEU A 319 -7.10 -6.89 13.88
C LEU A 319 -8.17 -5.94 14.47
N LEU A 320 -9.40 -6.01 13.96
CA LEU A 320 -10.47 -5.04 14.23
C LEU A 320 -11.66 -5.62 15.02
N GLY A 321 -11.59 -6.90 15.41
CA GLY A 321 -12.63 -7.55 16.21
C GLY A 321 -12.92 -6.78 17.50
N LYS A 322 -14.19 -6.77 17.88
CA LYS A 322 -14.70 -6.15 19.11
C LYS A 322 -14.51 -7.05 20.32
#